data_AF-A0A5K0WDS9-F1
#
_entry.id   AF-A0A5K0WDS9-F1
#
_cell.length_a   1.000
_cell.length_b   1.000
_cell.length_c   1.000
_cell.angle_alpha   90.00
_cell.angle_beta   90.00
_cell.angle_gamma   90.00
#
_symmetry.space_group_name_H-M   'P 1'
#
loop_
_entity.id
_entity.type
_entity.pdbx_description
1 polymer ?
#
loop_
_entity_poly.entity_id
_entity_poly.type
_entity_poly.pdbx_seq_one_letter_code
_entity_poly.pdbx_strand_id
1 'polypeptide(L)'
;ITSDMFRLNTMFWQEQVAQYEQLMGINFTEIRNVMDMNAYCGGFAVALSKRPLWVMNVVPASMNNTLAAIYDRGLIGSFHD
;
A
#
# COMPACT_ATOMS: atom_id res chain seq x y z
N ILE A 1 -7.05 7.17 12.73
CA ILE A 1 -6.57 5.81 12.39
C ILE A 1 -5.99 5.20 13.67
N THR A 2 -6.29 3.95 14.00
CA THR A 2 -5.81 3.26 15.22
C THR A 2 -4.73 2.22 14.90
N SER A 3 -4.00 1.77 15.92
CA SER A 3 -2.99 0.70 15.77
C SER A 3 -3.61 -0.60 15.22
N ASP A 4 -4.79 -0.99 15.70
CA ASP A 4 -5.50 -2.16 15.19
C ASP A 4 -5.90 -2.01 13.72
N MET A 5 -6.32 -0.82 13.29
CA MET A 5 -6.60 -0.56 11.87
C MET A 5 -5.35 -0.77 11.02
N PHE A 6 -4.19 -0.27 11.46
CA PHE A 6 -2.93 -0.51 10.74
C PHE A 6 -2.59 -1.99 10.66
N ARG A 7 -2.74 -2.74 11.76
CA ARG A 7 -2.45 -4.17 11.81
C ARG A 7 -3.35 -4.95 10.87
N LEU A 8 -4.67 -4.75 10.96
CA LEU A 8 -5.65 -5.45 10.12
C LEU A 8 -5.46 -5.12 8.64
N ASN A 9 -5.22 -3.84 8.31
CA ASN A 9 -4.97 -3.43 6.92
C ASN A 9 -3.68 -4.06 6.36
N THR A 10 -2.64 -4.17 7.18
CA THR A 10 -1.38 -4.83 6.78
C THR A 10 -1.59 -6.32 6.52
N MET A 11 -2.29 -7.02 7.43
CA MET A 11 -2.58 -8.45 7.29
C MET A 11 -3.40 -8.73 6.02
N PHE A 12 -4.45 -7.94 5.80
CA PHE A 12 -5.27 -8.02 4.59
C PHE A 12 -4.41 -7.90 3.33
N TRP A 13 -3.59 -6.86 3.22
CA TRP A 13 -2.79 -6.64 2.02
C TRP A 13 -1.66 -7.66 1.82
N GLN A 14 -1.07 -8.19 2.90
CA GLN A 14 -0.10 -9.29 2.81
C GLN A 14 -0.72 -10.54 2.20
N GLU A 15 -1.95 -10.87 2.59
CA GLU A 15 -2.69 -11.99 2.02
C GLU A 15 -3.03 -11.74 0.54
N GLN A 16 -3.55 -10.54 0.22
CA GLN A 16 -3.91 -10.20 -1.17
C GLN A 16 -2.71 -10.19 -2.12
N VAL A 17 -1.56 -9.63 -1.69
CA VAL A 17 -0.33 -9.63 -2.50
C VAL A 17 0.12 -11.04 -2.85
N ALA A 18 0.09 -11.97 -1.89
CA ALA A 18 0.46 -13.37 -2.14
C ALA A 18 -0.50 -14.03 -3.15
N GLN A 19 -1.80 -13.73 -3.07
CA GLN A 19 -2.78 -14.22 -4.04
C GLN A 19 -2.53 -13.62 -5.44
N TYR A 20 -2.20 -12.33 -5.55
CA TYR A 20 -1.91 -11.69 -6.83
C TYR A 20 -0.66 -12.25 -7.51
N GLU A 21 0.42 -12.51 -6.75
CA GLU A 21 1.63 -13.16 -7.29
C GLU A 21 1.26 -14.49 -7.96
N GLN A 22 0.42 -15.29 -7.29
CA GLN A 22 0.01 -16.60 -7.79
C GLN A 22 -0.96 -16.51 -8.97
N LEU A 23 -2.01 -15.68 -8.87
CA LEU A 23 -3.09 -15.61 -9.86
C LEU A 23 -2.63 -14.94 -11.15
N MET A 24 -1.79 -13.93 -11.06
CA MET A 24 -1.33 -13.14 -12.21
C MET A 24 0.02 -13.62 -12.75
N GLY A 25 0.68 -14.57 -12.08
CA GLY A 25 2.04 -15.00 -12.42
C GLY A 25 3.06 -13.87 -12.32
N ILE A 26 2.80 -12.88 -11.47
CA ILE A 26 3.65 -11.71 -11.31
C ILE A 26 4.79 -12.05 -10.36
N ASN A 27 6.01 -11.79 -10.81
CA ASN A 27 7.17 -11.72 -9.95
C ASN A 27 7.42 -10.26 -9.53
N PHE A 28 7.01 -9.88 -8.31
CA PHE A 28 7.22 -8.50 -7.82
C PHE A 28 8.70 -8.10 -7.73
N THR A 29 9.67 -9.01 -7.87
CA THR A 29 11.10 -8.64 -7.97
C THR A 29 11.50 -8.05 -9.32
N GLU A 30 10.71 -8.29 -10.37
CA GLU A 30 10.91 -7.73 -11.71
C GLU A 30 10.25 -6.35 -11.87
N ILE A 31 9.38 -5.99 -10.92
CA ILE A 31 8.72 -4.69 -10.86
C ILE A 31 9.55 -3.77 -9.98
N ARG A 32 9.74 -2.53 -10.42
CA ARG A 32 10.53 -1.52 -9.69
C ARG A 32 9.67 -0.43 -9.07
N ASN A 33 8.52 -0.15 -9.67
CA ASN A 33 7.65 0.97 -9.33
C ASN A 33 6.20 0.48 -9.33
N VAL A 34 5.45 0.78 -8.28
CA VAL A 34 4.02 0.47 -8.18
C VAL A 34 3.28 1.74 -7.76
N MET A 35 2.08 1.93 -8.28
CA MET A 35 1.21 3.04 -7.92
C MET A 35 -0.04 2.48 -7.25
N ASP A 36 -0.25 2.83 -5.98
CA ASP A 36 -1.44 2.49 -5.21
C ASP A 36 -2.40 3.68 -5.23
N MET A 37 -3.35 3.65 -6.15
CA MET A 37 -4.28 4.76 -6.37
C MET A 37 -5.35 4.93 -5.28
N ASN A 38 -5.41 4.01 -4.31
CA ASN A 38 -6.35 4.07 -3.20
C ASN A 38 -5.71 3.49 -1.93
N ALA A 39 -4.67 4.17 -1.46
CA ALA A 39 -3.77 3.62 -0.47
C ALA A 39 -4.38 3.47 0.93
N TYR A 40 -5.49 4.16 1.23
CA TYR A 40 -6.09 4.23 2.56
C TYR A 40 -5.00 4.49 3.64
N CYS A 41 -4.59 3.48 4.43
CA CYS A 41 -3.53 3.61 5.43
C CYS A 41 -2.18 2.93 5.06
N GLY A 42 -1.92 2.76 3.75
CA GLY A 42 -0.65 2.35 3.17
C GLY A 42 -0.31 0.86 3.34
N GLY A 43 -1.29 0.00 3.63
CA GLY A 43 -1.02 -1.42 3.90
C GLY A 43 -0.48 -2.19 2.70
N PHE A 44 -0.86 -1.83 1.47
CA PHE A 44 -0.33 -2.45 0.26
C PHE A 44 1.17 -2.16 0.09
N ALA A 45 1.59 -0.91 0.29
CA ALA A 45 3.02 -0.56 0.31
C ALA A 45 3.79 -1.31 1.40
N VAL A 46 3.20 -1.49 2.58
CA VAL A 46 3.83 -2.29 3.66
C VAL A 46 3.94 -3.76 3.28
N ALA A 47 2.93 -4.33 2.63
CA ALA A 47 2.98 -5.72 2.16
C ALA A 47 4.12 -5.94 1.16
N LEU A 48 4.44 -4.94 0.34
CA LEU A 48 5.52 -4.99 -0.64
C LEU A 48 6.89 -4.49 -0.11
N SER A 49 6.98 -4.01 1.13
CA SER A 49 8.18 -3.34 1.69
C SER A 49 9.47 -4.18 1.68
N LYS A 50 9.35 -5.51 1.62
CA LYS A 50 10.50 -6.44 1.55
C LYS A 50 10.98 -6.70 0.11
N ARG A 51 10.26 -6.21 -0.89
CA ARG A 51 10.60 -6.36 -2.31
C ARG A 51 11.45 -5.16 -2.76
N PRO A 52 12.33 -5.32 -3.76
CA PRO A 52 13.18 -4.24 -4.25
C PRO A 52 12.41 -3.30 -5.18
N LEU A 53 11.31 -2.73 -4.71
CA LEU A 53 10.42 -1.82 -5.43
C LEU A 53 10.01 -0.66 -4.54
N TRP A 54 9.52 0.43 -5.14
CA TRP A 54 8.88 1.52 -4.41
C TRP A 54 7.40 1.63 -4.79
N VAL A 55 6.61 2.13 -3.83
CA VAL A 55 5.17 2.33 -4.00
C VAL A 55 4.84 3.80 -3.83
N MET A 56 4.23 4.42 -4.85
CA MET A 56 3.56 5.70 -4.71
C MET A 56 2.19 5.48 -4.09
N ASN A 57 1.94 5.99 -2.90
CA ASN A 57 0.62 5.92 -2.29
C ASN A 57 -0.20 7.15 -2.66
N VAL A 58 -1.41 6.96 -3.17
CA VAL A 58 -2.33 8.04 -3.50
C VAL A 58 -3.59 7.88 -2.67
N VAL A 59 -4.01 8.98 -2.05
CA VAL A 59 -5.31 9.09 -1.38
C VAL A 59 -6.21 9.95 -2.27
N PRO A 60 -7.33 9.42 -2.79
CA PRO A 60 -8.33 10.21 -3.51
C PRO A 60 -8.75 11.45 -2.70
N ALA A 61 -8.82 12.61 -3.34
CA ALA A 61 -9.19 13.86 -2.65
C ALA A 61 -10.66 13.85 -2.21
N SER A 62 -11.48 13.03 -2.88
CA SER A 62 -12.88 12.75 -2.52
C SER A 62 -13.08 11.89 -1.27
N MET A 63 -12.01 11.28 -0.72
CA MET A 63 -12.09 10.39 0.44
C MET A 63 -11.58 11.04 1.74
N ASN A 64 -11.81 10.36 2.86
CA ASN A 64 -11.26 10.76 4.16
C ASN A 64 -9.73 10.88 4.08
N ASN A 65 -9.19 11.96 4.62
CA ASN A 65 -7.76 12.18 4.71
C ASN A 65 -7.09 11.13 5.60
N THR A 66 -6.44 10.16 4.96
CA THR A 66 -5.60 9.15 5.60
C THR A 66 -4.11 9.34 5.31
N LEU A 67 -3.75 10.44 4.63
CA LEU A 67 -2.37 10.70 4.20
C LEU A 67 -1.42 10.89 5.39
N ALA A 68 -1.87 11.54 6.46
CA ALA A 68 -1.10 11.64 7.70
C ALA A 68 -0.74 10.25 8.26
N ALA A 69 -1.66 9.29 8.18
CA ALA A 69 -1.44 7.94 8.65
C ALA A 69 -0.46 7.13 7.76
N ILE A 70 -0.35 7.49 6.47
CA ILE A 70 0.67 6.95 5.57
C ILE A 70 2.05 7.50 5.97
N TYR A 71 2.14 8.80 6.27
CA TYR A 71 3.38 9.44 6.72
C TYR A 71 3.85 8.94 8.09
N ASP A 72 2.94 8.69 9.04
CA ASP A 72 3.26 8.10 10.35
C ASP A 72 3.92 6.72 10.23
N ARG A 73 3.73 6.02 9.10
CA ARG A 73 4.36 4.73 8.79
C ARG A 73 5.67 4.87 8.00
N GLY A 74 6.14 6.09 7.77
CA GLY A 74 7.36 6.38 7.00
C GLY A 74 7.21 6.15 5.49
N LEU A 75 5.99 6.12 4.97
CA LEU A 75 5.72 5.91 3.55
C LEU A 75 5.54 7.24 2.82
N ILE A 76 5.81 7.25 1.52
CA ILE A 76 5.55 8.41 0.66
C ILE A 76 4.12 8.36 0.10
N GLY A 77 3.50 9.52 -0.10
CA GLY A 77 2.21 9.60 -0.77
C GLY A 77 1.73 11.02 -1.02
N SER A 78 0.65 11.15 -1.78
CA SER A 78 0.00 12.41 -2.15
C SER A 78 -1.52 12.27 -2.26
N PHE A 79 -2.22 13.41 -2.31
CA PHE A 79 -3.58 13.45 -2.82
C PHE A 79 -3.58 13.51 -4.34
N HIS A 80 -4.55 12.86 -4.98
CA HIS A 80 -4.82 12.97 -6.42
C HIS A 80 -6.22 12.42 -6.72
N ASP A 81 -6.89 12.92 -7.77
CA ASP A 81 -8.13 12.34 -8.33
C ASP A 81 -7.92 11.87 -9.77
#